data_AF-A0A529HLX4-F1
#
_entry.id   AF-A0A529HLX4-F1
#
_cell.length_a   1.000
_cell.length_b   1.000
_cell.length_c   1.000
_cell.angle_alpha   90.00
_cell.angle_beta   90.00
_cell.angle_gamma   90.00
#
_symmetry.space_group_name_H-M   'P 1'
#
loop_
_entity.id
_entity.type
_entity.pdbx_description
1 polymer ?
#
loop_
_entity_poly.entity_id
_entity_poly.type
_entity_poly.pdbx_seq_one_letter_code
_entity_poly.pdbx_strand_id
1 'polypeptide(L)'
;DSTSSFPQAAQKLPDVGYMRALSPEGVLSVNPSGILALHGSGPKETVDVLKKSSVPFVEVPERYSHEGILEKIRTVGRALGVEAKAEQLAAETDAKLKSAEKQTAAIKERKR
;
A
#
# COMPACT_ATOMS: atom_id res chain seq x y z
N ASP A 1 -3.40 9.57 -2.75
CA ASP A 1 -4.86 9.56 -2.96
C ASP A 1 -5.53 10.12 -1.71
N SER A 2 -6.83 10.34 -1.73
CA SER A 2 -7.56 10.99 -0.62
C SER A 2 -7.53 10.22 0.71
N THR A 3 -7.15 8.93 0.69
CA THR A 3 -6.98 8.13 1.93
C THR A 3 -5.60 8.29 2.57
N SER A 4 -4.65 8.97 1.91
CA SER A 4 -3.27 9.16 2.36
C SER A 4 -3.19 10.21 3.49
N SER A 5 -3.59 9.82 4.70
CA SER A 5 -3.63 10.72 5.87
C SER A 5 -2.39 10.64 6.77
N PHE A 6 -1.53 9.63 6.59
CA PHE A 6 -0.29 9.42 7.33
C PHE A 6 0.88 9.09 6.37
N PRO A 7 2.12 9.54 6.67
CA PRO A 7 2.48 10.51 7.70
C PRO A 7 1.94 11.91 7.37
N GLN A 8 2.08 12.89 8.26
CA GLN A 8 1.60 14.27 8.02
C GLN A 8 2.12 14.86 6.70
N ALA A 9 3.31 14.46 6.26
CA ALA A 9 3.87 14.86 4.98
C ALA A 9 3.01 14.43 3.77
N ALA A 10 2.28 13.31 3.84
CA ALA A 10 1.42 12.82 2.76
C ALA A 10 0.26 13.78 2.45
N GLN A 11 -0.26 14.47 3.47
CA GLN A 11 -1.36 15.44 3.32
C GLN A 11 -0.96 16.70 2.53
N LYS A 12 0.33 16.95 2.36
CA LYS A 12 0.85 18.09 1.59
C LYS A 12 1.00 17.77 0.10
N LEU A 13 0.84 16.51 -0.29
CA LEU A 13 0.96 16.09 -1.69
C LEU A 13 -0.36 16.37 -2.44
N PRO A 14 -0.31 16.51 -3.78
CA PRO A 14 -1.51 16.62 -4.59
C PRO A 14 -2.45 15.43 -4.38
N ASP A 15 -3.74 15.70 -4.22
CA ASP A 15 -4.76 14.67 -4.19
C ASP A 15 -5.14 14.26 -5.62
N VAL A 16 -5.04 12.97 -5.91
CA VAL A 16 -5.36 12.35 -7.20
C VAL A 16 -6.70 11.62 -7.18
N GLY A 17 -7.51 11.84 -6.14
CA GLY A 17 -8.83 11.25 -5.95
C GLY A 17 -8.83 10.06 -5.00
N TYR A 18 -9.96 9.36 -4.94
CA TYR A 18 -10.15 8.20 -4.06
C TYR A 18 -9.69 6.90 -4.75
N MET A 19 -8.94 6.04 -4.04
CA MET A 19 -8.35 4.83 -4.64
C MET A 19 -9.35 3.89 -5.34
N ARG A 20 -10.64 3.89 -4.99
CA ARG A 20 -11.69 3.06 -5.63
C ARG A 20 -12.50 3.82 -6.70
N ALA A 21 -12.25 5.10 -6.86
CA ALA A 21 -12.90 6.01 -7.79
C ALA A 21 -11.87 6.94 -8.46
N LEU A 22 -10.74 6.36 -8.89
CA LEU A 22 -9.66 7.09 -9.56
C LEU A 22 -10.12 7.56 -10.94
N SER A 23 -9.57 8.71 -11.37
CA SER A 23 -9.57 9.15 -12.76
C SER A 23 -8.18 8.98 -13.37
N PRO A 24 -8.05 8.50 -14.62
CA PRO A 24 -6.76 8.46 -15.30
C PRO A 24 -6.10 9.84 -15.38
N GLU A 25 -6.88 10.87 -15.66
CA GLU A 25 -6.42 12.25 -15.81
C GLU A 25 -5.87 12.80 -14.49
N GLY A 26 -6.56 12.51 -13.37
CA GLY A 26 -6.11 12.94 -12.04
C GLY A 26 -4.75 12.36 -11.70
N VAL A 27 -4.56 11.07 -11.96
CA VAL A 27 -3.30 10.36 -11.69
C VAL A 27 -2.18 10.80 -12.63
N LEU A 28 -2.46 10.99 -13.91
CA LEU A 28 -1.43 11.38 -14.90
C LEU A 28 -1.06 12.87 -14.82
N SER A 29 -1.93 13.73 -14.26
CA SER A 29 -1.67 15.17 -14.17
C SER A 29 -0.45 15.54 -13.34
N VAL A 30 -0.07 14.69 -12.38
CA VAL A 30 1.14 14.89 -11.55
C VAL A 30 2.42 14.37 -12.23
N ASN A 31 2.33 13.96 -13.50
CA ASN A 31 3.43 13.42 -14.30
C ASN A 31 4.22 12.31 -13.56
N PRO A 32 3.56 11.24 -13.11
CA PRO A 32 4.20 10.21 -12.30
C PRO A 32 5.26 9.45 -13.11
N SER A 33 6.42 9.19 -12.50
CA SER A 33 7.43 8.28 -13.05
C SER A 33 7.13 6.81 -12.75
N GLY A 34 6.16 6.53 -11.88
CA GLY A 34 5.70 5.20 -11.51
C GLY A 34 4.43 5.30 -10.65
N ILE A 35 3.61 4.26 -10.67
CA ILE A 35 2.36 4.16 -9.93
C ILE A 35 2.40 2.92 -9.05
N LEU A 36 2.22 3.11 -7.74
CA LEU A 36 1.97 2.06 -6.77
C LEU A 36 0.50 2.12 -6.37
N ALA A 37 -0.29 1.14 -6.82
CA ALA A 37 -1.72 1.08 -6.54
C ALA A 37 -2.05 -0.11 -5.67
N LEU A 38 -2.94 0.07 -4.69
CA LEU A 38 -3.40 -1.03 -3.85
C LEU A 38 -4.25 -2.01 -4.68
N HIS A 39 -4.14 -3.30 -4.40
CA HIS A 39 -5.06 -4.29 -4.96
C HIS A 39 -6.51 -3.91 -4.59
N GLY A 40 -7.37 -3.82 -5.60
CA GLY A 40 -8.73 -3.30 -5.45
C GLY A 40 -8.87 -1.79 -5.68
N SER A 41 -7.82 -1.09 -6.09
CA SER A 41 -7.94 0.23 -6.71
C SER A 41 -8.79 0.14 -7.98
N GLY A 42 -9.52 1.21 -8.28
CA GLY A 42 -10.48 1.22 -9.38
C GLY A 42 -10.96 2.62 -9.76
N PRO A 43 -11.91 2.74 -10.70
CA PRO A 43 -12.61 1.66 -11.40
C PRO A 43 -11.68 0.80 -12.27
N LYS A 44 -12.11 -0.41 -12.64
CA LYS A 44 -11.29 -1.35 -13.42
C LYS A 44 -10.83 -0.73 -14.73
N GLU A 45 -11.72 0.01 -15.39
CA GLU A 45 -11.48 0.68 -16.65
C GLU A 45 -10.37 1.74 -16.49
N THR A 46 -10.38 2.51 -15.40
CA THR A 46 -9.32 3.46 -15.07
C THR A 46 -7.98 2.75 -14.86
N VAL A 47 -7.97 1.68 -14.07
CA VAL A 47 -6.73 0.93 -13.81
C VAL A 47 -6.19 0.30 -15.09
N ASP A 48 -7.07 -0.20 -15.97
CA ASP A 48 -6.68 -0.77 -17.26
C ASP A 48 -6.08 0.30 -18.19
N VAL A 49 -6.58 1.55 -18.16
CA VAL A 49 -5.97 2.68 -18.87
C VAL A 49 -4.59 3.00 -18.31
N LEU A 50 -4.46 3.10 -16.98
CA LEU A 50 -3.17 3.40 -16.32
C LEU A 50 -2.12 2.31 -16.59
N LYS A 51 -2.52 1.03 -16.58
CA LYS A 51 -1.65 -0.12 -16.93
C LYS A 51 -1.20 -0.12 -18.39
N LYS A 52 -1.97 0.49 -19.30
CA LYS A 52 -1.63 0.65 -20.72
C LYS A 52 -0.80 1.91 -21.01
N SER A 53 -0.66 2.80 -20.04
CA SER A 53 0.22 3.96 -20.17
C SER A 53 1.68 3.55 -20.20
N SER A 54 2.57 4.47 -20.59
CA SER A 54 4.02 4.25 -20.52
C SER A 54 4.57 4.33 -19.09
N VAL A 55 3.74 4.64 -18.09
CA VAL A 55 4.15 4.77 -16.70
C VAL A 55 4.17 3.37 -16.06
N PRO A 56 5.28 2.95 -15.44
CA PRO A 56 5.34 1.69 -14.69
C PRO A 56 4.23 1.63 -13.65
N PHE A 57 3.42 0.57 -13.70
CA PHE A 57 2.31 0.35 -12.78
C PHE A 57 2.57 -0.92 -11.98
N VAL A 58 2.66 -0.79 -10.66
CA VAL A 58 2.82 -1.91 -9.73
C VAL A 58 1.58 -2.00 -8.85
N GLU A 59 0.96 -3.17 -8.86
CA GLU A 59 -0.16 -3.48 -7.99
C GLU A 59 0.37 -4.10 -6.69
N VAL A 60 0.04 -3.46 -5.57
CA VAL A 60 0.46 -3.86 -4.23
C VAL A 60 -0.60 -4.76 -3.62
N PRO A 61 -0.28 -6.02 -3.25
CA PRO A 61 -1.25 -6.94 -2.67
C PRO A 61 -1.95 -6.40 -1.41
N GLU A 62 -3.24 -6.69 -1.28
CA GLU A 62 -4.03 -6.42 -0.09
C GLU A 62 -4.48 -7.75 0.53
N ARG A 63 -3.90 -8.12 1.67
CA ARG A 63 -4.30 -9.30 2.45
C ARG A 63 -4.41 -8.94 3.93
N TYR A 64 -5.53 -9.31 4.55
CA TYR A 64 -5.83 -9.06 5.97
C TYR A 64 -5.19 -10.12 6.88
N SER A 65 -3.89 -10.31 6.76
CA SER A 65 -3.13 -11.31 7.53
C SER A 65 -1.77 -10.76 7.91
N HIS A 66 -1.15 -11.37 8.93
CA HIS A 66 0.23 -11.09 9.33
C HIS A 66 1.17 -11.09 8.12
N GLU A 67 1.19 -12.19 7.37
CA GLU A 67 2.02 -12.34 6.17
C GLU A 67 1.67 -11.33 5.07
N GLY A 68 0.40 -10.93 4.97
CA GLY A 68 -0.05 -9.90 4.05
C GLY A 68 0.61 -8.54 4.30
N ILE A 69 0.81 -8.17 5.57
CA ILE A 69 1.50 -6.94 5.93
C ILE A 69 2.97 -7.01 5.51
N LEU A 70 3.63 -8.14 5.78
CA LEU A 70 5.04 -8.33 5.44
C LEU A 70 5.27 -8.33 3.92
N GLU A 71 4.41 -9.01 3.17
CA GLU A 71 4.47 -9.01 1.70
C GLU A 71 4.25 -7.61 1.12
N LYS A 72 3.31 -6.83 1.68
CA LYS A 72 3.08 -5.44 1.27
C LYS A 72 4.35 -4.60 1.42
N ILE A 73 5.04 -4.69 2.56
CA ILE A 73 6.31 -3.99 2.80
C ILE A 73 7.36 -4.38 1.74
N ARG A 74 7.54 -5.68 1.51
CA ARG A 74 8.51 -6.20 0.53
C ARG A 74 8.19 -5.78 -0.91
N THR A 75 6.92 -5.78 -1.27
CA THR A 75 6.45 -5.39 -2.62
C THR A 75 6.76 -3.93 -2.90
N VAL A 76 6.45 -3.04 -1.94
CA VAL A 76 6.79 -1.61 -2.05
C VAL A 76 8.30 -1.42 -2.09
N GLY A 77 9.05 -2.14 -1.25
CA GLY A 77 10.51 -2.13 -1.25
C GLY A 77 11.13 -2.45 -2.60
N ARG A 78 10.67 -3.52 -3.24
CA ARG A 78 11.11 -3.94 -4.57
C ARG A 78 10.76 -2.91 -5.64
N ALA A 79 9.55 -2.36 -5.60
CA ALA A 79 9.13 -1.35 -6.56
C ALA A 79 9.95 -0.06 -6.47
N LEU A 80 10.47 0.26 -5.28
CA LEU A 80 11.33 1.41 -5.01
C LEU A 80 12.83 1.10 -5.13
N GLY A 81 13.23 -0.15 -5.40
CA GLY A 81 14.64 -0.58 -5.47
C GLY A 81 15.40 -0.49 -4.15
N VAL A 82 14.71 -0.71 -3.02
CA VAL A 82 15.26 -0.63 -1.65
C VAL A 82 14.97 -1.89 -0.84
N GLU A 83 15.14 -3.05 -1.45
CA GLU A 83 14.82 -4.37 -0.89
C GLU A 83 15.46 -4.60 0.48
N ALA A 84 16.72 -4.20 0.67
CA ALA A 84 17.41 -4.35 1.97
C ALA A 84 16.71 -3.58 3.11
N LYS A 85 16.23 -2.35 2.83
CA LYS A 85 15.48 -1.55 3.80
C LYS A 85 14.11 -2.17 4.08
N ALA A 86 13.47 -2.72 3.05
CA ALA A 86 12.18 -3.36 3.18
C ALA A 86 12.26 -4.66 3.99
N GLU A 87 13.31 -5.47 3.81
CA GLU A 87 13.52 -6.66 4.63
C GLU A 87 13.78 -6.31 6.10
N GLN A 88 14.56 -5.27 6.37
CA GLN A 88 14.74 -4.78 7.74
C GLN A 88 13.39 -4.38 8.36
N LEU A 89 12.60 -3.57 7.66
CA LEU A 89 11.29 -3.11 8.13
C LEU A 89 10.30 -4.28 8.31
N ALA A 90 10.32 -5.26 7.41
CA ALA A 90 9.50 -6.46 7.51
C ALA A 90 9.88 -7.28 8.75
N ALA A 91 11.17 -7.48 9.02
CA ALA A 91 11.63 -8.19 10.21
C ALA A 91 11.25 -7.48 11.52
N GLU A 92 11.40 -6.15 11.58
CA GLU A 92 10.98 -5.36 12.74
C GLU A 92 9.47 -5.41 12.95
N THR A 93 8.69 -5.40 11.87
CA THR A 93 7.23 -5.47 11.92
C THR A 93 6.76 -6.86 12.35
N ASP A 94 7.34 -7.92 11.80
CA ASP A 94 7.09 -9.32 12.18
C ASP A 94 7.30 -9.53 13.69
N ALA A 95 8.42 -9.04 14.22
CA ALA A 95 8.71 -9.13 15.66
C ALA A 95 7.65 -8.42 16.52
N LYS A 96 7.20 -7.22 16.10
CA LYS A 96 6.16 -6.46 16.81
C LYS A 96 4.80 -7.14 16.74
N LEU A 97 4.42 -7.67 15.57
CA LEU A 97 3.18 -8.41 15.38
C LEU A 97 3.16 -9.68 16.24
N LYS A 98 4.23 -10.48 16.23
CA LYS A 98 4.38 -11.67 17.09
C LYS A 98 4.29 -11.33 18.57
N SER A 99 4.86 -10.19 18.98
CA SER A 99 4.76 -9.71 20.37
C SER A 99 3.30 -9.40 20.75
N ALA A 100 2.57 -8.67 19.90
CA ALA A 100 1.16 -8.34 20.12
C ALA A 100 0.26 -9.59 20.13
N GLU A 101 0.51 -10.55 19.23
CA GLU A 101 -0.18 -11.84 19.20
C GLU A 101 0.03 -12.62 20.51
N LYS A 102 1.26 -12.67 21.02
CA LYS A 102 1.56 -13.32 22.32
C LYS A 102 0.86 -12.63 23.49
N GLN A 103 0.83 -11.30 23.50
CA GLN A 103 0.14 -10.53 24.57
C GLN A 103 -1.36 -10.78 24.58
N THR A 104 -1.97 -11.04 23.42
CA THR A 104 -3.41 -11.25 23.27
C THR A 104 -3.82 -12.72 23.35
N ALA A 105 -2.86 -13.66 23.27
CA ALA A 105 -3.12 -15.10 23.31
C ALA A 105 -3.86 -15.59 24.57
N ALA A 106 -3.70 -14.88 25.70
CA ALA A 106 -4.34 -15.22 26.98
C ALA A 106 -5.75 -14.60 27.14
N ILE A 107 -6.22 -13.78 26.19
CA ILE A 107 -7.52 -13.11 26.27
C ILE A 107 -8.62 -14.09 25.82
N LYS A 108 -9.32 -14.69 26.79
CA LYS A 108 -10.36 -15.72 26.57
C LYS A 108 -11.65 -15.18 25.94
N GLU A 109 -12.01 -13.93 26.22
CA GLU A 109 -13.18 -13.27 25.62
C GLU A 109 -12.74 -12.13 24.70
N ARG A 110 -12.89 -12.33 23.39
CA ARG A 110 -12.74 -11.23 22.43
C ARG A 110 -13.94 -10.29 22.59
N LYS A 111 -13.73 -9.13 23.20
CA LYS A 111 -14.71 -8.04 23.12
C LYS A 111 -14.83 -7.61 21.65
N ARG A 112 -16.05 -7.70 21.13
CA ARG A 112 -16.42 -7.16 19.80
C ARG A 112 -16.54 -5.65 19.86
#